data_AF-A0A2E0M8H9-F1
#
_entry.id   AF-A0A2E0M8H9-F1
#
_cell.length_a   1.000
_cell.length_b   1.000
_cell.length_c   1.000
_cell.angle_alpha   90.00
_cell.angle_beta   90.00
_cell.angle_gamma   90.00
#
_symmetry.space_group_name_H-M   'P 1'
#
loop_
_entity.id
_entity.type
_entity.pdbx_description
1 polymer ?
#
loop_
_entity_poly.entity_id
_entity_poly.type
_entity_poly.pdbx_seq_one_letter_code
_entity_poly.pdbx_strand_id
1 'polypeptide(L)'
;MPEQNHNDVSDQEEIWMSIRAILSILRVLVLISTIVISEFFEDHYILDLTVAIWSLIVGIPMFFLISLLILWGNKAFIPVSAKEQIETVLRPILERK
;
A
#
# COMPACT_ATOMS: atom_id res chain seq x y z
N MET A 1 -4.52 -18.47 31.78
CA MET A 1 -5.29 -18.58 30.53
C MET A 1 -4.59 -17.70 29.48
N PRO A 2 -3.79 -18.26 28.55
CA PRO A 2 -2.97 -17.50 27.60
C PRO A 2 -3.46 -17.51 26.14
N GLU A 3 -4.67 -18.03 25.83
CA GLU A 3 -5.13 -18.19 24.44
C GLU A 3 -5.64 -16.91 23.75
N GLN A 4 -5.83 -15.80 24.47
CA GLN A 4 -6.49 -14.62 23.90
C GLN A 4 -5.59 -13.80 22.96
N ASN A 5 -4.26 -13.81 23.17
CA ASN A 5 -3.32 -12.91 22.47
C ASN A 5 -2.97 -13.37 21.04
N HIS A 6 -3.11 -14.67 20.73
CA HIS A 6 -2.73 -15.22 19.42
C HIS A 6 -3.79 -14.93 18.34
N ASN A 7 -5.06 -14.83 18.73
CA ASN A 7 -6.16 -14.51 17.83
C ASN A 7 -6.12 -13.04 17.41
N ASP A 8 -5.84 -12.13 18.35
CA ASP A 8 -5.80 -10.69 18.08
C ASP A 8 -4.74 -10.31 17.03
N VAL A 9 -3.59 -10.99 17.02
CA VAL A 9 -2.53 -10.76 16.01
C VAL A 9 -2.93 -11.30 14.64
N SER A 10 -3.56 -12.48 14.58
CA SER A 10 -4.07 -13.08 13.33
C SER A 10 -5.17 -12.21 12.69
N ASP A 11 -6.11 -11.73 13.50
CA ASP A 11 -7.23 -10.90 13.03
C ASP A 11 -6.73 -9.56 12.46
N GLN A 12 -5.72 -8.94 13.08
CA GLN A 12 -5.11 -7.71 12.58
C GLN A 12 -4.42 -7.90 11.21
N GLU A 13 -3.79 -9.06 10.97
CA GLU A 13 -3.15 -9.38 9.70
C GLU A 13 -4.19 -9.54 8.57
N GLU A 14 -5.29 -10.24 8.84
CA GLU A 14 -6.38 -10.41 7.86
C GLU A 14 -7.05 -9.08 7.50
N ILE A 15 -7.28 -8.22 8.50
CA ILE A 15 -7.79 -6.86 8.29
C ILE A 15 -6.80 -6.05 7.46
N TRP A 16 -5.50 -6.14 7.76
CA TRP A 16 -4.47 -5.43 7.00
C TRP A 16 -4.39 -5.90 5.54
N MET A 17 -4.55 -7.20 5.27
CA MET A 17 -4.60 -7.71 3.90
C MET A 17 -5.79 -7.13 3.12
N SER A 18 -6.96 -7.03 3.75
CA SER A 18 -8.15 -6.42 3.14
C SER A 18 -7.95 -4.93 2.84
N ILE A 19 -7.42 -4.18 3.82
CA ILE A 19 -7.10 -2.75 3.67
C ILE A 19 -6.05 -2.53 2.57
N ARG A 20 -4.99 -3.34 2.53
CA ARG A 20 -3.96 -3.29 1.49
C ARG A 20 -4.58 -3.49 0.10
N ALA A 21 -5.48 -4.46 -0.05
CA ALA A 21 -6.13 -4.71 -1.34
C ALA A 21 -6.92 -3.48 -1.81
N ILE A 22 -7.72 -2.88 -0.93
CA ILE A 22 -8.50 -1.68 -1.23
C ILE A 22 -7.59 -0.49 -1.54
N LEU A 23 -6.54 -0.26 -0.74
CA LEU A 23 -5.54 0.79 -0.99
C LEU A 23 -4.85 0.61 -2.35
N SER A 24 -4.52 -0.63 -2.74
CA SER A 24 -3.91 -0.94 -4.03
C SER A 24 -4.85 -0.58 -5.20
N ILE A 25 -6.15 -0.89 -5.06
CA ILE A 25 -7.17 -0.54 -6.05
C ILE A 25 -7.34 0.99 -6.12
N LEU A 26 -7.46 1.65 -4.97
CA LEU A 26 -7.57 3.11 -4.89
C LEU A 26 -6.38 3.80 -5.56
N ARG A 27 -5.17 3.25 -5.41
CA ARG A 27 -3.97 3.78 -6.07
C ARG A 27 -4.13 3.83 -7.59
N VAL A 28 -4.69 2.79 -8.20
CA VAL A 28 -4.95 2.74 -9.64
C VAL A 28 -6.06 3.71 -10.02
N LEU A 29 -7.13 3.78 -9.21
CA LEU A 29 -8.23 4.72 -9.43
C LEU A 29 -7.77 6.18 -9.39
N VAL A 30 -6.84 6.54 -8.50
CA VAL A 30 -6.26 7.90 -8.44
C VAL A 30 -5.54 8.24 -9.74
N LEU A 31 -4.75 7.31 -10.30
CA LEU A 31 -4.10 7.52 -11.58
C LEU A 31 -5.10 7.72 -12.71
N ILE A 32 -6.10 6.84 -12.80
CA ILE A 32 -7.16 6.94 -13.83
C ILE A 32 -7.90 8.27 -13.69
N SER A 33 -8.28 8.64 -12.46
CA SER A 33 -8.98 9.89 -12.17
C SER A 33 -8.13 11.10 -12.54
N THR A 34 -6.82 11.05 -12.28
CA THR A 34 -5.90 12.14 -12.64
C THR A 34 -5.89 12.36 -14.15
N ILE A 35 -5.82 11.27 -14.94
CA ILE A 35 -5.86 11.32 -16.41
C ILE A 35 -7.21 11.86 -16.89
N VAL A 36 -8.32 11.32 -16.38
CA VAL A 36 -9.66 11.76 -16.76
C VAL A 36 -9.87 13.23 -16.44
N ILE A 37 -9.56 13.68 -15.22
CA ILE A 37 -9.70 15.10 -14.85
C ILE A 37 -8.79 15.97 -15.71
N SER A 38 -7.59 15.49 -16.04
CA SER A 38 -6.66 16.23 -16.91
C SER A 38 -7.22 16.43 -18.32
N GLU A 39 -7.79 15.38 -18.91
CA GLU A 39 -8.32 15.42 -20.28
C GLU A 39 -9.59 16.26 -20.37
N PHE A 40 -10.51 16.11 -19.43
CA PHE A 40 -11.82 16.75 -19.50
C PHE A 40 -11.79 18.25 -19.14
N PHE A 41 -10.75 18.71 -18.44
CA PHE A 41 -10.67 20.09 -17.92
C PHE A 41 -9.46 20.86 -18.44
N GLU A 42 -8.94 20.49 -19.61
CA GLU A 42 -7.77 21.13 -20.22
C GLU A 42 -7.97 22.65 -20.40
N ASP A 43 -9.16 23.09 -20.80
CA ASP A 43 -9.48 24.50 -21.08
C ASP A 43 -9.81 25.31 -19.82
N HIS A 44 -9.87 24.69 -18.64
CA HIS A 44 -10.20 25.36 -17.40
C HIS A 44 -8.94 25.80 -16.65
N TYR A 45 -8.88 27.08 -16.29
CA TYR A 45 -7.77 27.68 -15.56
C TYR A 45 -8.19 28.07 -14.15
N ILE A 46 -7.39 27.66 -13.16
CA ILE A 46 -7.52 28.06 -11.76
C ILE A 46 -6.18 28.63 -11.31
N LEU A 47 -6.16 29.85 -10.78
CA LEU A 47 -4.94 30.53 -10.33
C LEU A 47 -3.86 30.59 -11.43
N ASP A 48 -4.27 30.96 -12.65
CA ASP A 48 -3.42 31.03 -13.86
C ASP A 48 -2.76 29.71 -14.27
N LEU A 49 -3.23 28.59 -13.73
CA LEU A 49 -2.74 27.25 -14.02
C LEU A 49 -3.88 26.34 -14.48
N THR A 50 -3.63 25.48 -15.47
CA THR A 50 -4.67 24.58 -15.98
C THR A 50 -5.10 23.60 -14.90
N VAL A 51 -6.38 23.24 -14.90
CA VAL A 51 -6.91 22.20 -14.00
C VAL A 51 -6.20 20.86 -14.25
N ALA A 52 -5.74 20.61 -15.47
CA ALA A 52 -4.85 19.49 -15.80
C ALA A 52 -3.59 19.46 -14.93
N ILE A 53 -2.87 20.59 -14.80
CA ILE A 53 -1.66 20.66 -13.98
C ILE A 53 -2.03 20.58 -12.49
N TRP A 54 -3.12 21.20 -12.05
CA TRP A 54 -3.61 21.05 -10.66
C TRP A 54 -3.92 19.59 -10.30
N SER A 55 -4.54 18.85 -11.23
CA SER A 55 -4.81 17.42 -11.09
C SER A 55 -3.52 16.63 -10.89
N LEU A 56 -2.46 16.97 -11.62
CA LEU A 56 -1.15 16.34 -11.45
C LEU A 56 -0.51 16.68 -10.08
N ILE A 57 -0.58 17.96 -9.69
CA ILE A 57 -0.05 18.46 -8.41
C ILE A 57 -0.72 17.76 -7.22
N VAL A 58 -2.00 17.41 -7.31
CA VAL A 58 -2.72 16.68 -6.24
C VAL A 58 -2.60 15.17 -6.41
N GLY A 59 -2.72 14.66 -7.63
CA GLY A 59 -2.73 13.24 -7.96
C GLY A 59 -1.43 12.52 -7.63
N ILE A 60 -0.28 13.13 -7.95
CA ILE A 60 1.03 12.53 -7.64
C ILE A 60 1.26 12.39 -6.13
N PRO A 61 1.11 13.45 -5.31
CA PRO A 61 1.21 13.31 -3.85
C PRO A 61 0.23 12.31 -3.28
N MET A 62 -1.00 12.25 -3.78
CA MET A 62 -2.00 11.28 -3.32
C MET A 62 -1.58 9.84 -3.64
N PHE A 63 -1.08 9.59 -4.86
CA PHE A 63 -0.53 8.28 -5.23
C PHE A 63 0.64 7.88 -4.32
N PHE A 64 1.54 8.82 -4.04
CA PHE A 64 2.69 8.59 -3.18
C PHE A 64 2.27 8.33 -1.73
N LEU A 65 1.30 9.07 -1.22
CA LEU A 65 0.77 8.92 0.14
C LEU A 65 0.12 7.54 0.33
N ILE A 66 -0.71 7.08 -0.61
CA ILE A 66 -1.27 5.73 -0.59
C ILE A 66 -0.17 4.68 -0.61
N SER A 67 0.85 4.89 -1.46
CA SER A 67 1.99 3.97 -1.55
C SER A 67 2.78 3.90 -0.25
N LEU A 68 2.97 5.04 0.42
CA LEU A 68 3.64 5.12 1.72
C LEU A 68 2.82 4.45 2.82
N LEU A 69 1.49 4.64 2.84
CA LEU A 69 0.59 3.96 3.77
C LEU A 69 0.67 2.43 3.63
N ILE A 70 0.67 1.91 2.40
CA ILE A 70 0.85 0.48 2.15
C ILE A 70 2.22 0.03 2.68
N LEU A 71 3.30 0.75 2.39
CA LEU A 71 4.64 0.36 2.86
C LEU A 71 4.73 0.36 4.39
N TRP A 72 4.18 1.39 5.03
CA TRP A 72 4.18 1.52 6.48
C TRP A 72 3.36 0.43 7.16
N GLY A 73 2.14 0.18 6.71
CA GLY A 73 1.37 -0.88 7.31
C GLY A 73 1.90 -2.28 6.96
N ASN A 74 2.51 -2.48 5.79
CA ASN A 74 3.23 -3.74 5.50
C ASN A 74 4.34 -3.98 6.52
N LYS A 75 5.09 -2.93 6.87
CA LYS A 75 6.13 -3.01 7.90
C LYS A 75 5.56 -3.23 9.31
N ALA A 76 4.39 -2.65 9.62
CA ALA A 76 3.79 -2.72 10.95
C ALA A 76 3.06 -4.06 11.20
N PHE A 77 2.39 -4.60 10.18
CA PHE A 77 1.45 -5.73 10.31
C PHE A 77 1.93 -7.01 9.64
N ILE A 78 3.02 -7.00 8.86
CA ILE A 78 3.72 -8.23 8.48
C ILE A 78 5.01 -8.34 9.31
N PRO A 79 4.96 -8.95 10.51
CA PRO A 79 6.16 -9.24 11.26
C PRO A 79 6.87 -10.44 10.61
N VAL A 80 7.92 -10.20 9.82
CA VAL A 80 9.11 -11.08 9.61
C VAL A 80 8.87 -12.58 9.29
N SER A 81 7.64 -13.07 9.08
CA SER A 81 7.34 -14.50 8.85
C SER A 81 7.96 -15.02 7.56
N ALA A 82 8.11 -14.15 6.55
CA ALA A 82 8.81 -14.47 5.31
C ALA A 82 10.32 -14.76 5.52
N LYS A 83 10.96 -14.29 6.60
CA LYS A 83 12.35 -14.64 6.91
C LYS A 83 12.46 -15.98 7.62
N GLU A 84 11.53 -16.33 8.51
CA GLU A 84 11.55 -17.63 9.20
C GLU A 84 11.31 -18.81 8.25
N GLN A 85 10.50 -18.65 7.20
CA GLN A 85 10.34 -19.70 6.19
C GLN A 85 11.63 -19.94 5.39
N ILE A 86 12.41 -18.88 5.09
CA ILE A 86 13.70 -19.02 4.43
C ILE A 86 14.72 -19.68 5.39
N GLU A 87 14.72 -19.33 6.67
CA GLU A 87 15.63 -19.91 7.67
C GLU A 87 15.31 -21.38 7.98
N THR A 88 14.02 -21.74 8.04
CA THR A 88 13.55 -23.13 8.27
C THR A 88 13.93 -24.06 7.11
N VAL A 89 13.89 -23.56 5.88
CA VAL A 89 14.34 -24.32 4.68
C VAL A 89 15.87 -24.43 4.62
N LEU A 90 16.62 -23.48 5.20
CA LEU A 90 18.09 -23.46 5.14
C LEU A 90 18.78 -24.25 6.28
N ARG A 91 18.12 -24.46 7.42
CA ARG A 91 18.62 -25.31 8.53
C ARG A 91 19.23 -26.65 8.09
N PRO A 92 18.54 -27.49 7.27
CA PRO A 92 19.08 -28.80 6.90
C PRO A 92 20.32 -28.74 6.01
N ILE A 93 20.69 -27.58 5.45
CA ILE A 93 21.86 -27.39 4.59
C ILE A 93 23.08 -26.92 5.41
N LEU A 94 22.85 -26.12 6.46
CA LEU A 94 23.90 -25.63 7.35
C LEU A 94 24.41 -26.71 8.32
N GLU A 95 23.56 -27.64 8.77
CA GLU A 95 23.95 -28.76 9.65
C GLU A 95 24.77 -29.86 8.93
N ARG A 96 24.90 -29.79 7.61
CA ARG A 96 25.62 -30.79 6.79
C ARG A 96 27.10 -30.48 6.56
N LYS A 97 27.67 -29.45 7.20
CA LYS A 97 29.05 -29.02 6.95
C LYS A 97 29.94 -29.11 8.19
#